data_AF-A0A0N4T4S8-F1
#
_entry.id   AF-A0A0N4T4S8-F1
#
_cell.length_a   1.000
_cell.length_b   1.000
_cell.length_c   1.000
_cell.angle_alpha   90.00
_cell.angle_beta   90.00
_cell.angle_gamma   90.00
#
_symmetry.space_group_name_H-M   'P 1'
#
loop_
_entity.id
_entity.type
_entity.pdbx_description
1 polymer ?
#
loop_
_entity_poly.entity_id
_entity_poly.type
_entity_poly.pdbx_seq_one_letter_code
_entity_poly.pdbx_strand_id
1 'polypeptide(L)'
;METILEIQRRLHEERDRLIDSMTKEYLHERKSHKEKINGDHRVRRLVDRHHEVTKKLRLIYEDDDKSRKSELRAIAGPNEFAEFYSRLKSLKDAHRRNPDEIAIPLSLEFQKMNEAIENIELAEKDLVEFTDEEGYGRFLDLHTLYDKYINIKGVKGFH
;
A
#
# COMPACT_ATOMS: atom_id res chain seq x y z
N MET A 1 12.62 -18.68 -5.65
CA MET A 1 11.34 -19.28 -5.21
C MET A 1 11.09 -18.71 -3.83
N GLU A 2 10.07 -17.87 -3.66
CA GLU A 2 9.73 -17.32 -2.34
C GLU A 2 9.01 -18.41 -1.53
N THR A 3 9.52 -18.73 -0.34
CA THR A 3 8.88 -19.71 0.54
C THR A 3 7.77 -19.08 1.36
N ILE A 4 6.87 -19.88 1.93
CA ILE A 4 5.69 -19.38 2.66
C ILE A 4 6.10 -18.63 3.93
N LEU A 5 7.19 -19.07 4.59
CA LEU A 5 7.76 -18.34 5.72
C LEU A 5 8.40 -17.01 5.28
N GLU A 6 9.07 -16.96 4.13
CA GLU A 6 9.63 -15.70 3.63
C GLU A 6 8.54 -14.72 3.20
N ILE A 7 7.45 -15.21 2.58
CA ILE A 7 6.27 -14.41 2.26
C ILE A 7 5.65 -13.84 3.55
N GLN A 8 5.50 -14.66 4.61
CA GLN A 8 5.02 -14.18 5.92
C GLN A 8 5.93 -13.11 6.50
N ARG A 9 7.25 -13.32 6.48
CA ARG A 9 8.24 -12.36 6.98
C ARG A 9 8.11 -11.03 6.25
N ARG A 10 8.04 -11.06 4.91
CA ARG A 10 7.87 -9.87 4.07
C ARG A 10 6.56 -9.15 4.35
N LEU A 11 5.44 -9.87 4.49
CA LEU A 11 4.14 -9.27 4.79
C LEU A 11 4.10 -8.61 6.17
N HIS A 12 4.75 -9.19 7.19
CA HIS A 12 4.91 -8.53 8.49
C HIS A 12 5.77 -7.26 8.37
N GLU A 13 6.90 -7.35 7.68
CA GLU A 13 7.76 -6.17 7.45
C GLU A 13 6.99 -5.05 6.72
N GLU A 14 6.22 -5.39 5.68
CA GLU A 14 5.39 -4.42 4.96
C GLU A 14 4.34 -3.79 5.87
N ARG A 15 3.67 -4.59 6.71
CA ARG A 15 2.68 -4.10 7.66
C ARG A 15 3.28 -3.10 8.65
N ASP A 16 4.44 -3.41 9.22
CA ASP A 16 5.12 -2.53 10.17
C ASP A 16 5.60 -1.24 9.51
N ARG A 17 6.11 -1.31 8.27
CA ARG A 17 6.51 -0.13 7.50
C ARG A 17 5.33 0.75 7.12
N LEU A 18 4.16 0.18 6.82
CA LEU A 18 2.94 0.94 6.58
C LEU A 18 2.54 1.74 7.83
N ILE A 19 2.64 1.13 9.02
CA ILE A 19 2.37 1.81 10.29
C ILE A 19 3.35 2.96 10.52
N ASP A 20 4.64 2.75 10.28
CA ASP A 20 5.66 3.79 10.37
C ASP A 20 5.37 4.96 9.41
N SER A 21 5.09 4.69 8.14
CA SER A 21 4.75 5.72 7.16
C SER A 21 3.45 6.46 7.48
N MET A 22 2.41 5.76 7.95
CA MET A 22 1.19 6.43 8.43
C MET A 22 1.50 7.36 9.61
N THR A 23 2.33 6.91 10.55
CA THR A 23 2.73 7.72 11.71
C THR A 23 3.50 8.97 11.28
N LYS A 24 4.41 8.85 10.32
CA LYS A 24 5.16 9.98 9.74
C LYS A 24 4.23 10.96 9.02
N GLU A 25 3.26 10.47 8.25
CA GLU A 25 2.27 11.29 7.55
C GLU A 25 1.34 12.06 8.52
N TYR A 26 1.08 11.51 9.71
CA TYR A 26 0.36 12.20 10.79
C TYR A 26 1.21 13.18 11.58
N LEU A 27 2.51 12.89 11.72
CA LEU A 27 3.45 13.77 12.43
C LEU A 27 3.84 14.99 11.59
N HIS A 28 3.78 14.87 10.26
CA HIS A 28 4.08 15.97 9.35
C HIS A 28 3.09 17.13 9.51
N GLU A 29 3.61 18.34 9.74
CA GLU A 29 2.81 19.54 9.92
C GLU A 29 2.23 20.03 8.57
N ARG A 30 0.90 20.05 8.46
CA ARG A 30 0.20 20.46 7.23
C ARG A 30 -0.24 21.92 7.34
N LYS A 31 0.20 22.76 6.41
CA LYS A 31 0.00 24.22 6.46
C LYS A 31 -1.25 24.66 5.68
N SER A 32 -1.56 23.99 4.57
CA SER A 32 -2.70 24.33 3.73
C SER A 32 -3.86 23.31 3.80
N HIS A 33 -5.07 23.74 3.43
CA HIS A 33 -6.22 22.84 3.33
C HIS A 33 -5.99 21.74 2.28
N LYS A 34 -5.40 22.11 1.15
CA LYS A 34 -5.01 21.18 0.08
C LYS A 34 -4.04 20.12 0.58
N GLU A 35 -2.98 20.52 1.29
CA GLU A 35 -2.03 19.58 1.91
C GLU A 35 -2.71 18.65 2.90
N LYS A 36 -3.66 19.18 3.70
CA LYS A 36 -4.44 18.36 4.63
C LYS A 36 -5.20 17.26 3.92
N ILE A 37 -5.98 17.61 2.89
CA ILE A 37 -6.77 16.66 2.11
C ILE A 37 -5.88 15.64 1.40
N ASN A 38 -4.81 16.08 0.75
CA ASN A 38 -3.88 15.17 0.07
C ASN A 38 -3.22 14.19 1.05
N GLY A 39 -2.81 14.66 2.23
CA GLY A 39 -2.27 13.80 3.29
C GLY A 39 -3.29 12.79 3.79
N ASP A 40 -4.55 13.18 3.99
CA ASP A 40 -5.62 12.26 4.40
C ASP A 40 -5.86 11.16 3.35
N HIS A 41 -5.81 11.52 2.05
CA HIS A 41 -5.88 10.55 0.97
C HIS A 41 -4.66 9.62 0.89
N ARG A 42 -3.44 10.13 1.15
CA ARG A 42 -2.25 9.28 1.28
C ARG A 42 -2.40 8.28 2.42
N VAL A 43 -2.84 8.73 3.59
CA VAL A 43 -3.12 7.84 4.73
C VAL A 43 -4.15 6.79 4.34
N ARG A 44 -5.25 7.17 3.67
CA ARG A 44 -6.24 6.20 3.19
C ARG A 44 -5.61 5.10 2.33
N ARG A 45 -4.77 5.46 1.37
CA ARG A 45 -4.06 4.46 0.53
C ARG A 45 -3.16 3.54 1.36
N LEU A 46 -2.47 4.07 2.36
CA LEU A 46 -1.65 3.27 3.28
C LEU A 46 -2.50 2.30 4.12
N VAL A 47 -3.66 2.75 4.61
CA VAL A 47 -4.61 1.93 5.37
C VAL A 47 -5.18 0.81 4.49
N ASP A 48 -5.59 1.12 3.26
CA ASP A 48 -6.11 0.12 2.31
C ASP A 48 -5.05 -0.95 2.03
N ARG A 49 -3.79 -0.54 1.77
CA ARG A 49 -2.67 -1.47 1.58
C ARG A 49 -2.41 -2.31 2.83
N HIS A 50 -2.44 -1.70 4.03
CA HIS A 50 -2.26 -2.39 5.30
C HIS A 50 -3.35 -3.46 5.51
N HIS A 51 -4.59 -3.14 5.16
CA HIS A 51 -5.71 -4.08 5.26
C HIS A 51 -5.52 -5.28 4.32
N GLU A 52 -5.12 -5.05 3.07
CA GLU A 52 -4.84 -6.12 2.11
C GLU A 52 -3.66 -7.01 2.52
N VAL A 53 -2.56 -6.42 3.01
CA VAL A 53 -1.42 -7.16 3.58
C VAL A 53 -1.88 -8.01 4.77
N THR A 54 -2.69 -7.44 5.66
CA THR A 54 -3.21 -8.15 6.84
C THR A 54 -4.13 -9.30 6.45
N LYS A 55 -4.99 -9.13 5.44
CA LYS A 55 -5.83 -10.22 4.90
C LYS A 55 -4.97 -11.36 4.38
N LYS A 56 -3.98 -11.07 3.52
CA LYS A 56 -3.06 -12.08 2.98
C LYS A 56 -2.33 -12.83 4.09
N LEU A 57 -1.85 -12.10 5.09
CA LEU A 57 -1.17 -12.66 6.24
C LEU A 57 -2.11 -13.60 7.02
N ARG A 58 -3.35 -13.19 7.28
CA ARG A 58 -4.35 -14.02 7.95
C ARG A 58 -4.60 -15.34 7.21
N LEU A 59 -4.78 -15.31 5.89
CA LEU A 59 -4.97 -16.51 5.07
C LEU A 59 -3.80 -17.49 5.21
N ILE A 60 -2.57 -16.98 5.29
CA ILE A 60 -1.40 -17.85 5.49
C ILE A 60 -1.37 -18.48 6.90
N TYR A 61 -1.86 -17.76 7.91
CA TYR A 61 -1.99 -18.30 9.27
C TYR A 61 -3.16 -19.28 9.42
N GLU A 62 -4.25 -19.11 8.66
CA GLU A 62 -5.36 -20.06 8.58
C GLU A 62 -4.86 -21.43 8.07
N ASP A 63 -3.91 -21.43 7.12
CA ASP A 63 -3.14 -22.62 6.70
C ASP A 63 -4.04 -23.79 6.23
N ASP A 64 -5.09 -23.46 5.46
CA ASP A 64 -6.08 -24.42 4.95
C ASP A 64 -5.43 -25.54 4.11
N ASP A 65 -4.42 -25.19 3.33
CA ASP A 65 -3.64 -26.12 2.50
C ASP A 65 -2.52 -26.85 3.26
N LYS A 66 -2.33 -26.53 4.56
CA LYS A 66 -1.28 -27.05 5.45
C LYS A 66 0.14 -26.80 4.96
N SER A 67 0.32 -25.91 4.00
CA SER A 67 1.59 -25.63 3.35
C SER A 67 2.60 -25.00 4.32
N ARG A 68 2.15 -24.13 5.23
CA ARG A 68 2.98 -23.53 6.29
C ARG A 68 3.45 -24.58 7.28
N LYS A 69 2.54 -25.46 7.76
CA LYS A 69 2.91 -26.59 8.64
C LYS A 69 3.85 -27.58 7.97
N SER A 70 3.72 -27.78 6.66
CA SER A 70 4.61 -28.65 5.90
C SER A 70 6.01 -28.05 5.80
N GLU A 71 6.11 -26.77 5.45
CA GLU A 71 7.41 -26.07 5.37
C GLU A 71 8.11 -26.05 6.73
N LEU A 72 7.37 -25.76 7.81
CA LEU A 72 7.90 -25.76 9.16
C LEU A 72 8.47 -27.12 9.56
N ARG A 73 7.79 -28.21 9.20
CA ARG A 73 8.25 -29.59 9.43
C ARG A 73 9.47 -29.96 8.59
N ALA A 74 9.57 -29.44 7.37
CA ALA A 74 10.75 -29.65 6.53
C ALA A 74 12.00 -28.97 7.13
N ILE A 75 11.82 -27.80 7.75
CA ILE A 75 12.90 -27.05 8.40
C ILE A 75 13.28 -27.67 9.75
N ALA A 76 12.30 -28.06 10.57
CA ALA A 76 12.51 -28.59 11.93
C ALA A 76 12.54 -30.14 11.99
N GLY A 77 12.76 -30.79 10.85
CA GLY A 77 12.74 -32.25 10.71
C GLY A 77 14.13 -32.88 10.91
N PRO A 78 14.29 -34.22 10.84
CA PRO A 78 15.59 -34.86 11.05
C PRO A 78 16.68 -34.51 10.02
N ASN A 79 16.29 -33.96 8.86
CA ASN A 79 17.17 -33.69 7.71
C ASN A 79 17.36 -32.18 7.44
N GLU A 80 17.40 -31.34 8.49
CA GLU A 80 17.46 -29.87 8.39
C GLU A 80 18.61 -29.38 7.49
N PHE A 81 19.79 -29.97 7.61
CA PHE A 81 20.96 -29.58 6.82
C PHE A 81 20.77 -29.85 5.32
N ALA A 82 20.21 -31.00 4.96
CA ALA A 82 19.97 -31.34 3.55
C ALA A 82 18.95 -30.38 2.91
N GLU A 83 17.89 -30.05 3.65
CA GLU A 83 16.89 -29.06 3.24
C GLU A 83 17.51 -27.66 3.07
N PHE A 84 18.33 -27.22 4.02
CA PHE A 84 19.04 -25.94 3.93
C PHE A 84 19.94 -25.86 2.68
N TYR A 85 20.75 -26.87 2.43
CA TYR A 85 21.64 -26.87 1.26
C TYR A 85 20.87 -26.93 -0.06
N SER A 86 19.72 -27.63 -0.10
CA SER A 86 18.83 -27.64 -1.26
C SER A 86 18.27 -26.24 -1.57
N ARG A 87 17.80 -25.52 -0.54
CA ARG A 87 17.31 -24.14 -0.67
C ARG A 87 18.43 -23.18 -1.07
N LEU A 88 19.61 -23.30 -0.46
CA LEU A 88 20.77 -22.48 -0.78
C LEU A 88 21.23 -22.69 -2.23
N LYS A 89 21.22 -23.94 -2.71
CA LYS A 89 21.53 -24.25 -4.11
C LYS A 89 20.54 -23.58 -5.04
N SER A 90 19.24 -23.71 -4.76
CA SER A 90 18.17 -23.07 -5.54
C SER A 90 18.30 -21.54 -5.59
N LEU A 91 18.70 -20.92 -4.47
CA LEU A 91 18.96 -19.47 -4.40
C LEU A 91 20.17 -19.07 -5.26
N LYS A 92 21.28 -19.80 -5.15
CA LYS A 92 22.48 -19.57 -5.98
C LYS A 92 22.18 -19.73 -7.47
N ASP A 93 21.38 -20.72 -7.84
CA ASP A 93 20.96 -20.97 -9.23
C ASP A 93 20.00 -19.89 -9.75
N ALA A 94 19.14 -19.32 -8.89
CA ALA A 94 18.33 -18.16 -9.25
C ALA A 94 19.19 -16.91 -9.47
N HIS A 95 20.11 -16.61 -8.56
CA HIS A 95 21.02 -15.47 -8.68
C HIS A 95 21.94 -15.58 -9.91
N ARG A 96 22.42 -16.79 -10.23
CA ARG A 96 23.21 -17.03 -11.45
C ARG A 96 22.41 -16.81 -12.73
N ARG A 97 21.11 -17.13 -12.74
CA ARG A 97 20.22 -16.90 -13.90
C ARG A 97 19.88 -15.44 -14.10
N ASN A 98 19.83 -14.68 -13.01
CA ASN A 98 19.44 -13.27 -13.00
C ASN A 98 20.55 -12.40 -12.36
N PRO A 99 21.76 -12.31 -12.97
CA PRO A 99 22.87 -11.59 -12.38
C PRO A 99 22.65 -10.07 -12.30
N ASP A 100 21.85 -9.53 -13.23
CA ASP A 100 21.54 -8.09 -13.30
C ASP A 100 20.29 -7.71 -12.48
N GLU A 101 19.63 -8.68 -11.84
CA GLU A 101 18.46 -8.42 -11.00
C GLU A 101 18.90 -7.83 -9.66
N ILE A 102 18.74 -6.51 -9.53
CA ILE A 102 18.97 -5.80 -8.28
C ILE A 102 17.74 -6.00 -7.40
N ALA A 103 17.92 -6.72 -6.30
CA ALA A 103 16.88 -6.83 -5.27
C ALA A 103 16.71 -5.47 -4.60
N ILE A 104 15.62 -4.76 -4.93
CA ILE A 104 15.25 -3.51 -4.27
C ILE A 104 14.58 -3.86 -2.94
N PRO A 105 15.17 -3.51 -1.79
CA PRO A 105 14.58 -3.81 -0.51
C PRO A 105 13.30 -2.98 -0.31
N LEU A 106 12.34 -3.55 0.40
CA LEU A 106 11.11 -2.87 0.77
C LEU A 106 11.40 -1.57 1.54
N SER A 107 12.49 -1.52 2.31
CA SER A 107 12.93 -0.30 2.98
C SER A 107 13.15 0.89 2.04
N LEU A 108 13.67 0.65 0.83
CA LEU A 108 13.96 1.72 -0.11
C LEU A 108 12.67 2.32 -0.68
N GLU A 109 11.66 1.48 -0.91
CA GLU A 109 10.34 1.93 -1.35
C GLU A 109 9.71 2.86 -0.31
N PHE A 110 9.66 2.43 0.96
CA PHE A 110 9.09 3.23 2.04
C PHE A 110 9.93 4.47 2.38
N GLN A 111 11.26 4.43 2.19
CA GLN A 111 12.11 5.62 2.29
C GLN A 111 11.71 6.67 1.26
N LYS A 112 11.60 6.29 -0.02
CA LYS A 112 11.15 7.20 -1.08
C LYS A 112 9.75 7.74 -0.84
N MET A 113 8.84 6.90 -0.34
CA MET A 113 7.49 7.35 0.04
C MET A 113 7.55 8.40 1.16
N ASN A 114 8.38 8.19 2.19
CA ASN A 114 8.52 9.12 3.30
C ASN A 114 9.19 10.43 2.86
N GLU A 115 10.20 10.39 1.98
CA GLU A 115 10.82 11.58 1.38
C GLU A 115 9.80 12.41 0.59
N ALA A 116 8.86 11.76 -0.09
CA ALA A 116 7.79 12.43 -0.81
C ALA A 116 6.80 13.16 0.13
N ILE A 117 6.68 12.77 1.40
CA ILE A 117 5.86 13.48 2.40
C ILE A 117 6.46 14.86 2.68
N GLU A 118 7.79 14.95 2.76
CA GLU A 118 8.50 16.20 3.06
C GLU A 118 8.64 17.11 1.83
N ASN A 119 8.60 16.54 0.63
CA ASN A 119 8.75 17.29 -0.61
C ASN A 119 7.39 17.65 -1.25
N ILE A 120 7.02 18.92 -1.13
CA ILE A 120 5.76 19.47 -1.65
C ILE A 120 5.57 19.19 -3.15
N GLU A 121 6.61 19.33 -3.99
CA GLU A 121 6.50 19.13 -5.44
C GLU A 121 6.21 17.66 -5.82
N LEU A 122 6.73 16.71 -5.03
CA LEU A 122 6.44 15.28 -5.20
C LEU A 122 5.07 14.93 -4.63
N ALA A 123 4.71 15.48 -3.46
CA ALA A 123 3.39 15.31 -2.86
C ALA A 123 2.27 15.90 -3.74
N GLU A 124 2.56 16.94 -4.51
CA GLU A 124 1.65 17.57 -5.46
C GLU A 124 1.49 16.81 -6.78
N LYS A 125 2.21 15.71 -7.03
CA LYS A 125 1.85 14.80 -8.12
C LYS A 125 0.71 13.86 -7.76
N ASP A 126 0.50 13.62 -6.47
CA ASP A 126 -0.55 12.77 -5.93
C ASP A 126 -1.86 13.55 -5.68
N LEU A 127 -2.23 14.44 -6.60
CA LEU A 127 -3.44 15.26 -6.46
C LEU A 127 -4.66 14.37 -6.44
N VAL A 128 -5.51 14.59 -5.43
CA VAL A 128 -6.88 14.11 -5.46
C VAL A 128 -7.64 14.91 -6.51
N GLU A 129 -8.38 14.22 -7.36
CA GLU A 129 -9.22 14.86 -8.38
C GLU A 129 -10.39 15.60 -7.70
N PHE A 130 -10.24 16.91 -7.58
CA PHE A 130 -11.33 17.85 -7.29
C PHE A 130 -11.40 18.85 -8.43
N THR A 131 -12.60 19.30 -8.73
CA THR A 131 -12.79 20.47 -9.59
C THR A 131 -12.41 21.75 -8.83
N ASP A 132 -12.05 22.80 -9.56
CA ASP A 132 -11.71 24.10 -8.94
C ASP A 132 -12.89 24.67 -8.14
N GLU A 133 -14.13 24.44 -8.61
CA GLU A 133 -15.37 24.88 -7.95
C GLU A 133 -15.62 24.16 -6.61
N GLU A 134 -15.18 22.91 -6.47
CA GLU A 134 -15.28 22.17 -5.20
C GLU A 134 -14.21 22.60 -4.18
N GLY A 135 -13.13 23.25 -4.63
CA GLY A 135 -12.10 23.81 -3.77
C GLY A 135 -11.49 22.81 -2.80
N TYR A 136 -11.14 21.60 -3.28
CA TYR A 136 -10.63 20.48 -2.46
C TYR A 136 -11.60 20.02 -1.37
N GLY A 137 -12.89 19.95 -1.69
CA GLY A 137 -13.94 19.51 -0.77
C GLY A 137 -14.40 20.60 0.20
N ARG A 138 -14.04 21.87 -0.04
CA ARG A 138 -14.60 23.01 0.70
C ARG A 138 -16.03 23.31 0.28
N PHE A 139 -16.34 23.10 -0.99
CA PHE A 139 -17.64 23.34 -1.57
C PHE A 139 -18.11 22.11 -2.35
N LEU A 140 -19.40 22.08 -2.64
CA LEU A 140 -19.99 21.12 -3.57
C LEU A 140 -20.53 21.92 -4.74
N ASP A 141 -20.05 21.62 -5.95
CA ASP A 141 -20.60 22.24 -7.15
C ASP A 141 -21.99 21.65 -7.44
N LEU A 142 -23.03 22.43 -7.12
CA LEU A 142 -24.41 22.09 -7.40
C LEU A 142 -24.93 22.78 -8.68
N HIS A 143 -24.11 23.55 -9.39
CA HIS A 143 -24.53 24.28 -10.60
C HIS A 143 -24.93 23.30 -11.71
N THR A 144 -24.13 22.26 -11.91
CA THR A 144 -24.45 21.19 -12.88
C THR A 144 -25.74 20.44 -12.55
N LEU A 145 -26.09 20.32 -11.26
CA LEU A 145 -27.35 19.73 -10.81
C LEU A 145 -28.52 20.70 -10.96
N TYR A 146 -28.29 21.98 -10.72
CA TYR A 146 -29.26 23.05 -10.90
C TYR A 146 -29.72 23.17 -12.36
N ASP A 147 -28.79 23.12 -13.32
CA ASP A 147 -29.13 23.15 -14.75
C ASP A 147 -30.00 21.95 -15.16
N LYS A 148 -29.66 20.76 -14.64
CA LYS A 148 -30.47 19.56 -14.85
C LYS A 148 -31.84 19.70 -14.21
N TYR A 149 -31.94 20.32 -13.02
CA TYR A 149 -33.19 20.53 -12.30
C TYR A 149 -34.14 21.46 -13.06
N ILE A 150 -33.64 22.57 -13.62
CA ILE A 150 -34.46 23.48 -14.43
C ILE A 150 -35.04 22.77 -15.67
N ASN A 151 -34.26 21.86 -16.27
CA ASN A 151 -34.69 21.14 -17.47
C ASN A 151 -35.72 20.02 -17.19
N ILE A 152 -36.12 19.80 -15.93
CA ILE A 152 -37.14 18.80 -15.59
C ILE A 152 -38.52 19.28 -16.05
N LYS A 153 -39.15 18.52 -16.94
CA LYS A 153 -40.52 18.81 -17.43
C LYS A 153 -41.52 18.87 -16.26
N GLY A 154 -42.22 19.98 -16.14
CA GLY A 154 -43.30 20.18 -15.16
C GLY A 154 -42.90 20.97 -13.91
N VAL A 155 -41.62 21.30 -13.73
CA VAL A 155 -41.17 22.23 -12.69
C VAL A 155 -41.28 23.66 -13.24
N LYS A 156 -42.18 24.48 -12.67
CA LYS A 156 -42.22 25.93 -12.99
C LYS A 156 -40.97 26.58 -12.39
N GLY A 157 -40.22 27.29 -13.23
CA GLY A 157 -38.94 27.90 -12.83
C GLY A 157 -39.07 28.76 -11.58
N PHE A 158 -38.14 28.59 -10.65
CA PHE A 158 -37.90 29.58 -9.60
C PHE A 158 -37.27 30.79 -10.27
N HIS A 159 -38.04 31.87 -10.40
CA HIS A 159 -37.52 33.21 -10.72
C HIS A 159 -37.00 33.88 -9.47
#